data_AF-A0A1H8YQR5-F1
#
_entry.id   AF-A0A1H8YQR5-F1
#
_cell.length_a   1.000
_cell.length_b   1.000
_cell.length_c   1.000
_cell.angle_alpha   90.00
_cell.angle_beta   90.00
_cell.angle_gamma   90.00
#
_symmetry.space_group_name_H-M   'P 1'
#
loop_
_entity.id
_entity.type
_entity.pdbx_description
1 polymer ?
#
loop_
_entity_poly.entity_id
_entity_poly.type
_entity_poly.pdbx_seq_one_letter_code
_entity_poly.pdbx_strand_id
1 'polypeptide(L)'
;MERRQVFDLPPIKVRVTEHRLVTRRCGCGQVSAAAAPDGVNAPVQYGPRITAIIVYLYMGQFLSKKRTAQALSELFGTPVSEGTVAAATRRASGGLMGFLELVRGRIAASPVAHFDETGFRVEGKLHWVHSASTGKYSLITVHRRRGMKGMDHAGVLPDFAGVAVHDAWPCHDNRVSHGWTKIGIADGDPERLYL
;
A
#
# COMPACT_ATOMS: atom_id res chain seq x y z
N MET A 1 3.19 26.32 -39.43
CA MET A 1 2.77 24.91 -39.49
C MET A 1 1.81 24.68 -38.33
N GLU A 2 0.56 24.32 -38.58
CA GLU A 2 -0.43 24.11 -37.51
C GLU A 2 -0.61 22.61 -37.26
N ARG A 3 -0.58 22.18 -35.99
CA ARG A 3 -0.76 20.78 -35.59
C ARG A 3 -1.94 20.69 -34.61
N ARG A 4 -2.84 19.74 -34.85
CA ARG A 4 -3.96 19.42 -33.96
C ARG A 4 -3.94 17.92 -33.64
N GLN A 5 -4.16 17.59 -32.37
CA GLN A 5 -4.17 16.20 -31.88
C GLN A 5 -5.45 15.96 -31.09
N VAL A 6 -6.01 14.76 -31.25
CA VAL A 6 -7.13 14.26 -30.45
C VAL A 6 -6.63 13.02 -29.72
N PHE A 7 -6.80 13.01 -28.41
CA PHE A 7 -6.49 11.88 -27.56
C PHE A 7 -7.80 11.19 -27.20
N ASP A 8 -7.95 9.93 -27.60
CA ASP A 8 -9.13 9.13 -27.30
C ASP A 8 -8.71 7.72 -26.87
N LEU A 9 -9.61 7.01 -26.19
CA LEU A 9 -9.40 5.63 -25.77
C LEU A 9 -9.91 4.67 -26.85
N PRO A 10 -9.13 3.63 -27.21
CA PRO A 10 -9.68 2.54 -28.00
C PRO A 10 -10.80 1.84 -27.21
N PRO A 11 -11.73 1.13 -27.88
CA PRO A 11 -12.78 0.38 -27.18
C PRO A 11 -12.19 -0.60 -26.14
N ILE A 12 -12.48 -0.37 -24.86
CA ILE A 12 -11.99 -1.22 -23.77
C ILE A 12 -13.04 -2.29 -23.47
N LYS A 13 -12.69 -3.56 -23.65
CA LYS A 13 -13.57 -4.71 -23.38
C LYS A 13 -12.87 -5.77 -22.54
N VAL A 14 -13.59 -6.30 -21.56
CA VAL A 14 -13.12 -7.47 -20.81
C VAL A 14 -13.36 -8.72 -21.63
N ARG A 15 -12.30 -9.54 -21.79
CA ARG A 15 -12.38 -10.86 -22.41
C ARG A 15 -12.56 -11.91 -21.32
N VAL A 16 -13.66 -12.66 -21.42
CA VAL A 16 -13.93 -13.80 -20.54
C VAL A 16 -13.55 -15.08 -21.29
N THR A 17 -12.75 -15.94 -20.65
CA THR A 17 -12.47 -17.29 -21.16
C THR A 17 -13.08 -18.28 -20.18
N GLU A 18 -14.07 -19.03 -20.64
CA GLU A 18 -14.76 -20.05 -19.84
C GLU A 18 -14.02 -21.39 -19.98
N HIS A 19 -13.55 -21.94 -18.86
CA HIS A 19 -12.96 -23.27 -18.81
C HIS A 19 -14.01 -24.26 -18.28
N ARG A 20 -14.44 -25.20 -19.12
CA ARG A 20 -15.45 -26.21 -18.76
C ARG A 20 -14.78 -27.49 -18.29
N LEU A 21 -14.88 -27.77 -17.00
CA LEU A 21 -14.39 -29.00 -16.40
C LEU A 21 -15.52 -30.01 -16.34
N VAL A 22 -15.31 -31.17 -16.96
CA VAL A 22 -16.32 -32.21 -17.08
C VAL A 22 -16.04 -33.31 -16.06
N THR A 23 -17.07 -33.64 -15.28
CA THR A 23 -17.05 -34.79 -14.36
C THR A 23 -17.93 -35.90 -14.91
N ARG A 24 -17.43 -37.13 -14.87
CA ARG A 24 -18.14 -38.34 -15.32
C ARG A 24 -18.03 -39.43 -14.26
N ARG A 25 -19.09 -40.22 -14.16
CA ARG A 25 -19.11 -41.43 -13.33
C ARG A 25 -19.12 -42.65 -14.25
N CYS A 26 -18.15 -43.54 -14.07
CA CYS A 26 -18.08 -44.81 -14.79
C CYS A 26 -19.14 -45.79 -14.27
N GLY A 27 -19.50 -46.81 -15.05
CA GLY A 27 -20.37 -47.90 -14.63
C GLY A 27 -19.86 -48.66 -13.41
N CYS A 28 -18.54 -48.65 -13.15
CA CYS A 28 -17.95 -49.20 -11.94
C CYS A 28 -18.09 -48.30 -10.69
N GLY A 29 -18.74 -47.15 -10.81
CA GLY A 29 -18.97 -46.20 -9.71
C GLY A 29 -17.89 -45.14 -9.53
N GLN A 30 -16.70 -45.31 -10.13
CA GLN A 30 -15.60 -44.34 -10.09
C GLN A 30 -15.98 -43.01 -10.72
N VAL A 31 -15.64 -41.89 -10.07
CA VAL A 31 -15.81 -40.54 -10.61
C VAL A 31 -14.46 -40.02 -11.10
N SER A 32 -14.42 -39.50 -12.33
CA SER A 32 -13.27 -38.85 -12.93
C SER A 32 -13.65 -37.43 -13.30
N ALA A 33 -12.81 -36.46 -12.93
CA ALA A 33 -12.99 -35.04 -13.23
C ALA A 33 -11.77 -34.51 -13.99
N ALA A 34 -12.01 -33.64 -14.97
CA ALA A 34 -10.93 -32.93 -15.66
C ALA A 34 -10.19 -31.99 -14.69
N ALA A 35 -8.86 -31.97 -14.77
CA ALA A 35 -8.04 -31.00 -14.04
C ALA A 35 -8.22 -29.60 -14.61
N ALA A 36 -8.22 -28.58 -13.74
CA ALA A 36 -8.22 -27.20 -14.16
C ALA A 36 -6.87 -26.84 -14.85
N PRO A 37 -6.87 -26.00 -15.90
CA PRO A 37 -5.63 -25.46 -16.45
C PRO A 37 -4.86 -24.63 -15.43
N ASP A 38 -3.55 -24.52 -15.63
CA ASP A 38 -2.68 -23.74 -14.76
C ASP A 38 -3.18 -22.31 -14.57
N GLY A 39 -3.29 -21.90 -13.31
CA GLY A 39 -3.75 -20.57 -12.93
C GLY A 39 -5.27 -20.41 -12.86
N VAL A 40 -6.09 -21.41 -13.23
CA VAL A 40 -7.55 -21.39 -13.07
C VAL A 40 -7.93 -22.07 -11.74
N ASN A 41 -7.97 -21.27 -10.68
CA ASN A 41 -8.06 -21.74 -9.29
C ASN A 41 -9.45 -21.52 -8.66
N ALA A 42 -10.35 -20.80 -9.33
CA ALA A 42 -11.68 -20.50 -8.82
C ALA A 42 -12.73 -20.49 -9.95
N PRO A 43 -14.01 -20.72 -9.63
CA PRO A 43 -15.09 -20.66 -10.62
C PRO A 43 -15.15 -19.33 -11.38
N VAL A 44 -14.84 -18.22 -10.70
CA VAL A 44 -14.66 -16.89 -11.28
C VAL A 44 -13.40 -16.28 -10.69
N GLN A 45 -12.52 -15.78 -11.55
CA GLN A 45 -11.33 -15.05 -11.13
C GLN A 45 -10.98 -13.95 -12.12
N TYR A 46 -10.42 -12.86 -11.59
CA TYR A 46 -10.03 -11.70 -12.38
C TYR A 46 -8.56 -11.79 -12.75
N GLY A 47 -8.27 -11.56 -14.04
CA GLY A 47 -6.92 -11.56 -14.57
C GLY A 47 -6.03 -10.43 -14.01
N PRO A 48 -4.73 -10.45 -14.31
CA PRO A 48 -3.75 -9.50 -13.76
C PRO A 48 -4.06 -8.04 -14.12
N ARG A 49 -4.56 -7.77 -15.35
CA ARG A 49 -4.88 -6.39 -15.78
C ARG A 49 -6.02 -5.77 -14.99
N ILE A 50 -7.13 -6.50 -14.79
CA ILE A 50 -8.24 -6.01 -13.97
C ILE A 50 -7.81 -5.88 -12.51
N THR A 51 -7.03 -6.83 -12.00
CA THR A 51 -6.47 -6.75 -10.64
C THR A 51 -5.60 -5.51 -10.43
N ALA A 52 -4.76 -5.15 -11.42
CA ALA A 52 -3.95 -3.95 -11.37
C ALA A 52 -4.81 -2.67 -11.34
N ILE A 53 -5.85 -2.60 -12.17
CA ILE A 53 -6.79 -1.47 -12.17
C ILE A 53 -7.51 -1.35 -10.83
N ILE A 54 -7.95 -2.46 -10.24
CA ILE A 54 -8.56 -2.49 -8.90
C ILE A 54 -7.62 -1.85 -7.87
N VAL A 55 -6.37 -2.31 -7.83
CA VAL A 55 -5.39 -1.83 -6.85
C VAL A 55 -5.05 -0.36 -7.10
N TYR A 56 -4.93 0.06 -8.36
CA TYR A 56 -4.69 1.45 -8.73
C TYR A 56 -5.82 2.38 -8.29
N LEU A 57 -7.08 2.03 -8.59
CA LEU A 57 -8.23 2.84 -8.19
C LEU A 57 -8.38 2.89 -6.67
N TYR A 58 -8.18 1.77 -5.99
CA TYR A 58 -8.34 1.71 -4.54
C TYR A 58 -7.19 2.39 -3.78
N MET A 59 -5.95 2.04 -4.09
CA MET A 59 -4.76 2.50 -3.34
C MET A 59 -4.11 3.74 -3.94
N GLY A 60 -4.11 3.88 -5.27
CA GLY A 60 -3.47 5.00 -5.97
C GLY A 60 -4.37 6.21 -6.16
N GLN A 61 -5.68 6.00 -6.29
CA GLN A 61 -6.68 7.08 -6.44
C GLN A 61 -7.57 7.24 -5.20
N PHE A 62 -7.32 6.45 -4.15
CA PHE A 62 -7.99 6.55 -2.85
C PHE A 62 -9.52 6.40 -2.90
N LEU A 63 -10.06 5.65 -3.87
CA LEU A 63 -11.48 5.33 -3.88
C LEU A 63 -11.84 4.41 -2.71
N SER A 64 -13.08 4.45 -2.24
CA SER A 64 -13.58 3.40 -1.34
C SER A 64 -13.75 2.08 -2.09
N LYS A 65 -13.84 0.95 -1.37
CA LYS A 65 -14.09 -0.38 -1.99
C LYS A 65 -15.36 -0.37 -2.83
N LYS A 66 -16.45 0.20 -2.29
CA LYS A 66 -17.72 0.37 -2.99
C LYS A 66 -17.57 1.21 -4.27
N ARG A 67 -16.86 2.35 -4.20
CA ARG A 67 -16.64 3.22 -5.37
C ARG A 67 -15.73 2.57 -6.41
N THR A 68 -14.74 1.78 -5.98
CA THR A 68 -13.88 1.00 -6.89
C THR A 68 -14.68 -0.07 -7.62
N ALA A 69 -15.54 -0.80 -6.91
CA ALA A 69 -16.42 -1.79 -7.49
C ALA A 69 -17.41 -1.18 -8.49
N GLN A 70 -18.02 -0.05 -8.12
CA GLN A 70 -18.90 0.72 -8.99
C GLN A 70 -18.18 1.18 -10.27
N ALA A 71 -16.98 1.77 -10.15
CA ALA A 71 -16.20 2.23 -11.29
C ALA A 71 -15.87 1.10 -12.28
N LEU A 72 -15.53 -0.10 -11.80
CA LEU A 72 -15.30 -1.24 -12.68
C LEU A 72 -16.56 -1.70 -13.44
N SER A 73 -17.71 -1.65 -12.78
CA SER A 73 -18.99 -1.97 -13.41
C SER A 73 -19.34 -0.95 -14.49
N GLU A 74 -19.16 0.34 -14.21
CA GLU A 74 -19.53 1.43 -15.11
C GLU A 74 -18.56 1.59 -16.29
N LEU A 75 -17.24 1.45 -16.06
CA LEU A 75 -16.23 1.68 -17.10
C LEU A 75 -15.94 0.44 -17.96
N PHE A 76 -16.06 -0.76 -17.39
CA PHE A 76 -15.67 -2.00 -18.06
C PHE A 76 -16.78 -3.05 -18.13
N GLY A 77 -18.00 -2.73 -17.68
CA GLY A 77 -19.12 -3.66 -17.65
C GLY A 77 -18.85 -4.91 -16.79
N THR A 78 -17.90 -4.83 -15.86
CA THR A 78 -17.41 -5.97 -15.08
C THR A 78 -17.78 -5.77 -13.62
N PRO A 79 -18.92 -6.31 -13.16
CA PRO A 79 -19.34 -6.15 -11.77
C PRO A 79 -18.39 -6.93 -10.86
N VAL A 80 -17.82 -6.24 -9.88
CA VAL A 80 -17.01 -6.85 -8.82
C VAL A 80 -17.59 -6.53 -7.46
N SER A 81 -17.33 -7.40 -6.47
CA SER A 81 -17.74 -7.14 -5.08
C SER A 81 -16.67 -6.35 -4.32
N GLU A 82 -17.06 -5.69 -3.23
CA GLU A 82 -16.11 -5.08 -2.30
C GLU A 82 -15.12 -6.10 -1.70
N GLY A 83 -15.59 -7.34 -1.52
CA GLY A 83 -14.74 -8.47 -1.11
C GLY A 83 -13.66 -8.81 -2.14
N THR A 84 -13.97 -8.67 -3.44
CA THR A 84 -13.00 -8.85 -4.52
C THR A 84 -11.93 -7.76 -4.48
N VAL A 85 -12.32 -6.50 -4.27
CA VAL A 85 -11.39 -5.36 -4.12
C VAL A 85 -10.46 -5.60 -2.93
N ALA A 86 -11.01 -6.03 -1.80
CA ALA A 86 -10.23 -6.35 -0.61
C ALA A 86 -9.27 -7.53 -0.84
N ALA A 87 -9.72 -8.59 -1.51
CA ALA A 87 -8.89 -9.77 -1.81
C ALA A 87 -7.77 -9.45 -2.81
N ALA A 88 -8.06 -8.66 -3.86
CA ALA A 88 -7.05 -8.16 -4.80
C ALA A 88 -5.97 -7.35 -4.08
N THR A 89 -6.38 -6.43 -3.20
CA THR A 89 -5.46 -5.59 -2.45
C THR A 89 -4.60 -6.41 -1.48
N ARG A 90 -5.18 -7.38 -0.76
CA ARG A 90 -4.42 -8.29 0.12
C ARG A 90 -3.38 -9.12 -0.63
N ARG A 91 -3.73 -9.62 -1.83
CA ARG A 91 -2.77 -10.35 -2.67
C ARG A 91 -1.64 -9.44 -3.13
N ALA A 92 -1.96 -8.23 -3.57
CA ALA A 92 -0.96 -7.25 -3.97
C ALA A 92 -0.03 -6.89 -2.80
N SER A 93 -0.56 -6.67 -1.60
CA SER A 93 0.26 -6.37 -0.41
C SER A 93 1.19 -7.52 -0.03
N GLY A 94 0.79 -8.78 -0.21
CA GLY A 94 1.64 -9.94 0.04
C GLY A 94 2.89 -9.98 -0.84
N GLY A 95 2.86 -9.37 -2.03
CA GLY A 95 4.01 -9.27 -2.93
C GLY A 95 4.99 -8.14 -2.60
N LEU A 96 4.71 -7.30 -1.58
CA LEU A 96 5.50 -6.11 -1.29
C LEU A 96 6.63 -6.32 -0.26
N MET A 97 6.81 -7.52 0.29
CA MET A 97 7.76 -7.73 1.40
C MET A 97 9.19 -7.26 1.07
N GLY A 98 9.76 -7.71 -0.06
CA GLY A 98 11.11 -7.28 -0.46
C GLY A 98 11.19 -5.78 -0.81
N PHE A 99 10.09 -5.17 -1.28
CA PHE A 99 10.03 -3.73 -1.50
C PHE A 99 10.06 -2.95 -0.17
N LEU A 100 9.33 -3.42 0.84
CA LEU A 100 9.33 -2.80 2.17
C LEU A 100 10.71 -2.87 2.84
N GLU A 101 11.41 -4.00 2.72
CA GLU A 101 12.79 -4.15 3.19
C GLU A 101 13.75 -3.20 2.47
N LEU A 102 13.62 -3.07 1.15
CA LEU A 102 14.41 -2.12 0.37
C LEU A 102 14.15 -0.68 0.82
N VAL A 103 12.89 -0.27 0.94
CA VAL A 103 12.51 1.08 1.38
C VAL A 103 13.05 1.35 2.78
N ARG A 104 12.89 0.41 3.70
CA ARG A 104 13.46 0.46 5.06
C ARG A 104 14.97 0.72 5.03
N GLY A 105 15.73 -0.09 4.28
CA GLY A 105 17.18 0.06 4.17
C GLY A 105 17.59 1.40 3.54
N ARG A 106 16.83 1.89 2.54
CA ARG A 106 17.10 3.18 1.90
C ARG A 106 16.85 4.37 2.84
N ILE A 107 15.82 4.30 3.67
CA ILE A 107 15.56 5.32 4.68
C ILE A 107 16.62 5.24 5.79
N ALA A 108 16.95 4.03 6.26
CA ALA A 108 17.96 3.79 7.30
C ALA A 108 19.36 4.34 6.90
N ALA A 109 19.72 4.21 5.63
CA ALA A 109 20.99 4.70 5.08
C ALA A 109 20.97 6.18 4.65
N SER A 110 19.84 6.89 4.82
CA SER A 110 19.72 8.29 4.44
C SER A 110 20.47 9.20 5.43
N PRO A 111 21.15 10.26 4.98
CA PRO A 111 21.75 11.22 5.89
C PRO A 111 20.71 11.97 6.73
N VAL A 112 19.49 12.18 6.18
CA VAL A 112 18.38 12.85 6.84
C VAL A 112 17.10 12.06 6.62
N ALA A 113 16.31 11.87 7.66
CA ALA A 113 14.98 11.26 7.58
C ALA A 113 13.98 11.99 8.50
N HIS A 114 12.75 12.10 8.03
CA HIS A 114 11.64 12.73 8.73
C HIS A 114 10.75 11.66 9.36
N PHE A 115 10.42 11.83 10.62
CA PHE A 115 9.54 10.95 11.35
C PHE A 115 8.34 11.73 11.90
N ASP A 116 7.14 11.20 11.67
CA ASP A 116 5.88 11.81 12.11
C ASP A 116 4.88 10.72 12.55
N GLU A 117 3.96 11.09 13.44
CA GLU A 117 2.92 10.21 13.95
C GLU A 117 1.55 10.90 13.95
N THR A 118 0.53 10.22 13.42
CA THR A 118 -0.84 10.73 13.46
C THR A 118 -1.83 9.69 13.97
N GLY A 119 -2.87 10.16 14.66
CA GLY A 119 -3.94 9.31 15.18
C GLY A 119 -4.79 8.73 14.06
N PHE A 120 -5.06 7.43 14.11
CA PHE A 120 -5.85 6.72 13.10
C PHE A 120 -6.82 5.74 13.76
N ARG A 121 -8.02 5.56 13.21
CA ARG A 121 -9.02 4.64 13.77
C ARG A 121 -9.01 3.33 12.99
N VAL A 122 -8.75 2.22 13.67
CA VAL A 122 -8.90 0.86 13.13
C VAL A 122 -10.02 0.18 13.90
N GLU A 123 -11.08 -0.23 13.20
CA GLU A 123 -12.25 -0.88 13.81
C GLU A 123 -12.82 -0.10 15.02
N GLY A 124 -12.86 1.24 14.88
CA GLY A 124 -13.35 2.15 15.91
C GLY A 124 -12.37 2.45 17.05
N LYS A 125 -11.25 1.72 17.16
CA LYS A 125 -10.24 1.89 18.20
C LYS A 125 -9.13 2.82 17.73
N LEU A 126 -8.56 3.60 18.66
CA LEU A 126 -7.43 4.47 18.37
C LEU A 126 -6.15 3.64 18.17
N HIS A 127 -5.53 3.86 17.01
CA HIS A 127 -4.22 3.41 16.60
C HIS A 127 -3.40 4.63 16.18
N TRP A 128 -2.12 4.42 15.89
CA TRP A 128 -1.19 5.44 15.48
C TRP A 128 -0.55 5.03 14.16
N VAL A 129 -0.61 5.92 13.18
CA VAL A 129 0.12 5.81 11.92
C VAL A 129 1.48 6.45 12.16
N HIS A 130 2.54 5.67 11.92
CA HIS A 130 3.93 6.09 12.02
C HIS A 130 4.47 6.23 10.61
N SER A 131 5.07 7.38 10.30
CA SER A 131 5.73 7.63 9.03
C SER A 131 7.23 7.82 9.23
N ALA A 132 8.01 7.24 8.32
CA ALA A 132 9.44 7.50 8.16
C ALA A 132 9.66 7.86 6.69
N SER A 133 10.21 9.02 6.41
CA SER A 133 10.31 9.52 5.04
C SER A 133 11.60 10.28 4.75
N THR A 134 11.94 10.31 3.47
CA THR A 134 13.04 11.05 2.87
C THR A 134 12.49 11.76 1.63
N GLY A 135 13.30 12.54 0.92
CA GLY A 135 12.85 13.17 -0.32
C GLY A 135 12.35 12.20 -1.42
N LYS A 136 12.69 10.90 -1.33
CA LYS A 136 12.33 9.89 -2.35
C LYS A 136 11.52 8.71 -1.83
N TYR A 137 11.68 8.36 -0.55
CA TYR A 137 11.10 7.15 0.02
C TYR A 137 10.25 7.49 1.23
N SER A 138 9.08 6.87 1.32
CA SER A 138 8.19 6.97 2.47
C SER A 138 7.74 5.59 2.91
N LEU A 139 7.91 5.29 4.18
CA LEU A 139 7.40 4.10 4.85
C LEU A 139 6.32 4.51 5.84
N ILE A 140 5.14 3.90 5.71
CA ILE A 140 4.01 4.14 6.61
C ILE A 140 3.64 2.82 7.27
N THR A 141 3.52 2.84 8.59
CA THR A 141 3.12 1.68 9.39
C THR A 141 2.05 2.05 10.41
N VAL A 142 1.27 1.06 10.86
CA VAL A 142 0.19 1.29 11.82
C VAL A 142 0.46 0.44 13.06
N HIS A 143 0.43 1.08 14.23
CA HIS A 143 0.68 0.43 15.50
C HIS A 143 -0.35 0.88 16.56
N ARG A 144 -0.62 0.02 17.56
CA ARG A 144 -1.61 0.32 18.62
C ARG A 144 -1.13 1.37 19.62
N ARG A 145 0.19 1.55 19.72
CA ARG A 145 0.82 2.48 20.67
C ARG A 145 1.46 3.64 19.92
N ARG A 146 1.33 4.83 20.52
CA ARG A 146 2.08 6.04 20.17
C ARG A 146 3.53 5.94 20.65
N GLY A 147 4.41 6.71 20.02
CA GLY A 147 5.77 6.94 20.47
C GLY A 147 6.72 5.78 20.19
N MET A 148 7.86 5.79 20.87
CA MET A 148 9.04 4.97 20.55
C MET A 148 8.74 3.50 20.23
N LYS A 149 7.90 2.82 21.03
CA LYS A 149 7.59 1.41 20.79
C LYS A 149 6.88 1.16 19.45
N GLY A 150 6.12 2.13 18.96
CA GLY A 150 5.51 2.08 17.62
C GLY A 150 6.52 2.40 16.52
N MET A 151 7.38 3.40 16.73
CA MET A 151 8.43 3.76 15.77
C MET A 151 9.52 2.69 15.63
N ASP A 152 9.86 2.00 16.71
CA ASP A 152 10.82 0.89 16.70
C ASP A 152 10.21 -0.35 16.01
N HIS A 153 8.89 -0.58 16.17
CA HIS A 153 8.17 -1.57 15.36
C HIS A 153 8.21 -1.21 13.87
N ALA A 154 8.37 0.09 13.57
CA ALA A 154 8.94 0.63 12.34
C ALA A 154 9.93 -0.33 11.71
N GLY A 155 11.02 -0.62 12.45
CA GLY A 155 12.25 -1.27 12.01
C GLY A 155 13.17 -0.34 11.22
N VAL A 156 12.99 0.99 11.33
CA VAL A 156 13.84 1.99 10.66
C VAL A 156 14.71 2.69 11.69
N LEU A 157 14.09 3.21 12.74
CA LEU A 157 14.75 3.97 13.80
C LEU A 157 15.85 3.21 14.56
N PRO A 158 15.79 1.87 14.77
CA PRO A 158 16.88 1.13 15.41
C PRO A 158 18.20 1.15 14.63
N ASP A 159 18.13 1.19 13.30
CA ASP A 159 19.29 1.08 12.40
C ASP A 159 19.68 2.43 11.76
N PHE A 160 18.98 3.52 12.12
CA PHE A 160 19.18 4.84 11.54
C PHE A 160 20.28 5.61 12.31
N ALA A 161 21.33 6.01 11.60
CA ALA A 161 22.47 6.74 12.15
C ALA A 161 22.60 8.19 11.65
N GLY A 162 21.64 8.66 10.84
CA GLY A 162 21.61 10.02 10.29
C GLY A 162 20.88 11.03 11.19
N VAL A 163 20.57 12.20 10.63
CA VAL A 163 19.79 13.26 11.28
C VAL A 163 18.30 12.92 11.20
N ALA A 164 17.68 12.74 12.36
CA ALA A 164 16.25 12.49 12.47
C ALA A 164 15.51 13.81 12.72
N VAL A 165 14.59 14.16 11.82
CA VAL A 165 13.75 15.35 11.91
C VAL A 165 12.35 14.94 12.38
N HIS A 166 11.87 15.56 13.45
CA HIS A 166 10.55 15.29 14.03
C HIS A 166 9.98 16.58 14.65
N ASP A 167 8.70 16.56 15.02
CA ASP A 167 7.94 17.71 15.57
C ASP A 167 8.26 18.04 17.05
N ALA A 168 9.41 17.58 17.56
CA ALA A 168 9.86 17.77 18.94
C ALA A 168 8.88 17.29 20.03
N TRP A 169 8.02 16.30 19.73
CA TRP A 169 7.21 15.67 20.76
C TRP A 169 8.08 14.95 21.81
N PRO A 170 7.79 15.04 23.13
CA PRO A 170 8.65 14.50 24.20
C PRO A 170 9.00 13.00 24.12
N CYS A 171 8.28 12.22 23.30
CA CYS A 171 8.59 10.81 23.11
C CYS A 171 9.83 10.57 22.23
N HIS A 172 10.36 11.59 21.56
CA HIS A 172 11.57 11.48 20.73
C HIS A 172 12.86 11.85 21.48
N ASP A 173 12.76 12.54 22.63
CA ASP A 173 13.89 13.20 23.30
C ASP A 173 14.86 12.24 24.05
N ASN A 174 14.51 10.96 24.22
CA ASN A 174 15.30 10.00 25.01
C ASN A 174 16.46 9.31 24.27
N ARG A 175 16.84 9.74 23.05
CA ARG A 175 18.03 9.22 22.33
C ARG A 175 19.09 10.30 22.13
N VAL A 176 19.84 10.57 23.19
CA VAL A 176 21.00 11.48 23.19
C VAL A 176 22.21 10.72 22.62
N SER A 177 22.58 10.94 21.35
CA SER A 177 23.98 10.75 20.89
C SER A 177 24.32 11.20 19.46
N HIS A 178 23.38 11.45 18.54
CA HIS A 178 23.76 11.73 17.14
C HIS A 178 22.88 12.82 16.50
N GLY A 179 23.50 13.95 16.11
CA GLY A 179 22.96 15.15 15.46
C GLY A 179 21.45 15.20 15.20
N TRP A 180 20.71 15.90 16.06
CA TRP A 180 19.27 16.15 15.91
C TRP A 180 19.05 17.63 15.59
N THR A 181 18.36 17.92 14.49
CA THR A 181 17.91 19.29 14.19
C THR A 181 16.43 19.40 14.56
N LYS A 182 16.18 20.16 15.62
CA LYS A 182 14.83 20.55 16.08
C LYS A 182 14.27 21.58 15.10
N ILE A 183 13.38 21.17 14.19
CA ILE A 183 12.59 22.13 13.40
C ILE A 183 11.26 22.31 14.13
N GLY A 184 11.29 23.14 15.19
CA GLY A 184 10.09 23.82 15.65
C GLY A 184 9.91 25.10 14.83
N ILE A 185 8.69 25.40 14.39
CA ILE A 185 8.34 26.75 13.95
C ILE A 185 8.50 27.64 15.18
N ALA A 186 9.66 28.27 15.31
CA ALA A 186 9.96 29.24 16.34
C ALA A 186 9.46 30.60 15.87
N ASP A 187 8.29 31.02 16.35
CA ASP A 187 8.08 32.44 16.62
C ASP A 187 8.47 32.67 18.09
N GLY A 188 9.66 33.28 18.29
CA GLY A 188 10.18 33.67 19.60
C GLY A 188 11.59 33.14 19.89
N ASP A 189 12.58 33.68 19.17
CA ASP A 189 14.03 33.42 19.29
C ASP A 189 14.56 33.67 20.72
N PRO A 190 15.62 32.94 21.15
CA PRO A 190 16.86 33.71 21.27
C PRO A 190 18.16 33.09 20.75
N GLU A 191 18.22 31.84 20.28
CA GLU A 191 19.48 31.31 19.70
C GLU A 191 19.28 30.45 18.44
N ARG A 192 18.86 31.14 17.38
CA ARG A 192 19.38 31.03 16.01
C ARG A 192 20.63 30.14 15.84
N LEU A 193 20.50 29.01 15.14
CA LEU A 193 21.57 28.44 14.30
C LEU A 193 20.94 27.84 13.03
N TYR A 194 21.05 28.59 11.95
CA TYR A 194 20.90 28.09 10.59
C TYR A 194 22.19 27.35 10.23
N LEU A 195 22.09 26.08 9.86
CA LEU A 195 22.85 25.39 8.81
C LEU A 195 22.15 24.06 8.48
#